data_AF-A0A345CP09-F1
#
_entry.id   AF-A0A345CP09-F1
#
_cell.length_a   1.000
_cell.length_b   1.000
_cell.length_c   1.000
_cell.angle_alpha   90.00
_cell.angle_beta   90.00
_cell.angle_gamma   90.00
#
_symmetry.space_group_name_H-M   'P 1'
#
loop_
_entity.id
_entity.type
_entity.pdbx_description
1 polymer ?
#
loop_
_entity_poly.entity_id
_entity_poly.type
_entity_poly.pdbx_seq_one_letter_code
_entity_poly.pdbx_strand_id
1 'polypeptide(L)'
;MDVTNNNESIKHIAELAVSGSLIKTDIPYAVVPRGYEVESLEKFIVDEKQVKQSVTVTSASSLIAYVVRFKDDRSVIFADTENTRFRGVLDYHLDGNTPFKNTHTVTYDCPHSEEWKAFTQYDKKSMNQV
;
A
#
# COMPACT_ATOMS: atom_id res chain seq x y z
N MET A 1 -12.32 -23.07 50.38
CA MET A 1 -12.44 -22.18 49.22
C MET A 1 -11.31 -22.55 48.27
N ASP A 2 -11.50 -23.50 47.33
CA ASP A 2 -10.42 -23.91 46.38
C ASP A 2 -10.95 -24.71 45.15
N VAL A 3 -12.23 -24.57 44.78
CA VAL A 3 -12.80 -25.34 43.64
C VAL A 3 -12.63 -24.62 42.29
N THR A 4 -12.36 -23.30 42.31
CA THR A 4 -12.18 -22.48 41.11
C THR A 4 -10.81 -22.68 40.44
N ASN A 5 -9.75 -22.95 41.20
CA ASN A 5 -8.39 -23.12 40.65
C ASN A 5 -8.22 -24.40 39.82
N ASN A 6 -8.95 -25.46 40.16
CA ASN A 6 -8.82 -26.75 39.48
C ASN A 6 -9.44 -26.72 38.07
N ASN A 7 -10.56 -26.01 37.89
CA ASN A 7 -11.21 -25.88 36.59
C ASN A 7 -10.39 -25.04 35.60
N GLU A 8 -9.73 -23.97 36.06
CA GLU A 8 -8.85 -23.17 35.20
C GLU A 8 -7.60 -23.96 34.79
N SER A 9 -7.04 -24.76 35.70
CA SER A 9 -5.90 -25.64 35.40
C SER A 9 -6.26 -26.74 34.39
N ILE A 10 -7.45 -27.34 34.49
CA ILE A 10 -7.93 -28.37 33.56
C ILE A 10 -8.15 -27.79 32.16
N LYS A 11 -8.72 -26.57 32.06
CA LYS A 11 -8.86 -25.87 30.78
C LYS A 11 -7.51 -25.60 30.12
N HIS A 12 -6.53 -25.13 30.90
CA HIS A 12 -5.20 -24.83 30.41
C HIS A 12 -4.47 -26.07 29.89
N ILE A 13 -4.61 -27.21 30.59
CA ILE A 13 -4.05 -28.50 30.15
C ILE A 13 -4.73 -28.99 28.85
N ALA A 14 -6.06 -28.84 28.74
CA ALA A 14 -6.78 -29.20 27.52
C ALA A 14 -6.36 -28.32 26.32
N GLU A 15 -6.11 -27.03 26.55
CA GLU A 15 -5.63 -26.09 25.55
C GLU A 15 -4.21 -26.42 25.07
N LEU A 16 -3.30 -26.74 26.01
CA LEU A 16 -1.96 -27.26 25.72
C LEU A 16 -2.01 -28.57 24.92
N ALA A 17 -2.90 -29.50 25.27
CA ALA A 17 -3.05 -30.77 24.56
C ALA A 17 -3.56 -30.59 23.13
N VAL A 18 -4.48 -29.65 22.89
CA VAL A 18 -4.96 -29.29 21.55
C VAL A 18 -3.85 -28.62 20.74
N SER A 19 -3.04 -27.75 21.36
CA SER A 19 -1.89 -27.11 20.70
C SER A 19 -0.77 -28.08 20.31
N GLY A 20 -0.56 -29.15 21.10
CA GLY A 20 0.46 -30.18 20.86
C GLY A 20 0.00 -31.30 19.91
N SER A 21 -1.27 -31.32 19.51
CA SER A 21 -1.80 -32.34 18.62
C SER A 21 -1.35 -32.03 17.18
N LEU A 22 -0.41 -32.83 16.68
CA LEU A 22 0.06 -32.76 15.30
C LEU A 22 -1.05 -33.26 14.37
N ILE A 23 -1.89 -32.34 13.90
CA ILE A 23 -2.85 -32.59 12.83
C ILE A 23 -2.02 -32.80 11.56
N LYS A 24 -1.96 -34.04 11.07
CA LYS A 24 -1.18 -34.37 9.89
C LYS A 24 -1.94 -33.90 8.64
N THR A 25 -1.72 -32.67 8.23
CA THR A 25 -2.30 -32.09 7.02
C THR A 25 -1.18 -31.65 6.06
N ASP A 26 -1.42 -31.79 4.76
CA ASP A 26 -0.49 -31.32 3.72
C ASP A 26 -0.46 -29.78 3.57
N ILE A 27 -1.32 -29.08 4.31
CA ILE A 27 -1.47 -27.62 4.29
C ILE A 27 -0.94 -27.04 5.61
N PRO A 28 -0.17 -25.94 5.60
CA PRO A 28 0.20 -25.22 6.81
C PRO A 28 -1.04 -24.78 7.59
N TYR A 29 -1.08 -25.06 8.88
CA TYR A 29 -2.19 -24.68 9.77
C TYR A 29 -1.65 -24.10 11.07
N ALA A 30 -2.46 -23.26 11.71
CA ALA A 30 -2.20 -22.74 13.04
C ALA A 30 -3.40 -23.08 13.94
N VAL A 31 -3.13 -23.60 15.13
CA VAL A 31 -4.17 -23.86 16.14
C VAL A 31 -4.37 -22.59 16.94
N VAL A 32 -5.58 -22.04 16.87
CA VAL A 32 -5.93 -20.77 17.50
C VAL A 32 -6.94 -21.04 18.61
N PRO A 33 -6.66 -20.63 19.85
CA PRO A 33 -7.63 -20.71 20.94
C PRO A 33 -8.94 -19.99 20.62
N ARG A 34 -10.03 -20.47 21.23
CA ARG A 34 -11.34 -19.80 21.07
C ARG A 34 -11.28 -18.39 21.64
N GLY A 35 -11.72 -17.42 20.85
CA GLY A 35 -11.73 -16.00 21.22
C GLY A 35 -10.47 -15.23 20.84
N TYR A 36 -9.51 -15.88 20.17
CA TYR A 36 -8.32 -15.26 19.61
C TYR A 36 -8.34 -15.35 18.08
N GLU A 37 -7.67 -14.41 17.42
CA GLU A 37 -7.52 -14.37 15.97
C GLU A 37 -6.04 -14.36 15.58
N VAL A 38 -5.72 -14.91 14.42
CA VAL A 38 -4.37 -14.83 13.85
C VAL A 38 -4.27 -13.49 13.13
N GLU A 39 -3.40 -12.62 13.63
CA GLU A 39 -3.05 -11.38 12.96
C GLU A 39 -1.66 -11.47 12.33
N SER A 40 -1.52 -10.99 11.09
CA SER A 40 -0.21 -10.88 10.44
C SER A 40 0.61 -9.78 11.10
N LEU A 41 1.82 -10.13 11.55
CA LEU A 41 2.77 -9.17 12.13
C LEU A 41 3.48 -8.31 11.07
N GLU A 42 3.32 -8.58 9.77
CA GLU A 42 3.99 -7.86 8.69
C GLU A 42 3.81 -6.34 8.76
N LYS A 43 2.66 -5.88 9.26
CA LYS A 43 2.36 -4.45 9.42
C LYS A 43 3.23 -3.76 10.47
N PHE A 44 3.71 -4.52 11.45
CA PHE A 44 4.56 -4.03 12.55
C PHE A 44 6.05 -4.18 12.24
N ILE A 45 6.41 -4.95 11.21
CA ILE A 45 7.78 -5.04 10.74
C ILE A 45 8.11 -3.73 10.02
N VAL A 46 8.96 -2.92 10.65
CA VAL A 46 9.60 -1.78 10.00
C VAL A 46 10.57 -2.35 8.98
N ASP A 47 10.18 -2.30 7.71
CA ASP A 47 11.03 -2.67 6.60
C ASP A 47 12.08 -1.55 6.43
N GLU A 48 13.17 -1.63 7.18
CA GLU A 48 14.24 -0.61 7.20
C GLU A 48 14.88 -0.39 5.82
N LYS A 49 14.76 -1.37 4.93
CA LYS A 49 15.32 -1.32 3.58
C LYS A 49 14.36 -0.71 2.56
N GLN A 50 13.13 -0.38 2.95
CA GLN A 50 12.10 0.07 2.04
C GLN A 50 11.67 1.51 2.30
N VAL A 51 11.79 2.36 1.28
CA VAL A 51 11.26 3.71 1.31
C VAL A 51 9.74 3.67 1.06
N LYS A 52 8.95 3.96 2.10
CA LYS A 52 7.49 4.06 2.02
C LYS A 52 7.07 5.53 1.91
N GLN A 53 7.19 6.12 0.73
CA GLN A 53 6.92 7.54 0.54
C GLN A 53 6.19 7.82 -0.78
N SER A 54 5.06 8.52 -0.68
CA SER A 54 4.31 9.03 -1.83
C SER A 54 4.29 10.55 -1.78
N VAL A 55 4.93 11.19 -2.75
CA VAL A 55 5.06 12.66 -2.80
C VAL A 55 4.24 13.21 -3.96
N THR A 56 3.41 14.21 -3.69
CA THR A 56 2.76 14.99 -4.75
C THR A 56 3.53 16.28 -4.95
N VAL A 57 3.92 16.58 -6.19
CA VAL A 57 4.62 17.81 -6.57
C VAL A 57 3.72 18.66 -7.46
N THR A 58 3.95 19.98 -7.42
CA THR A 58 3.13 20.97 -8.14
C THR A 58 3.74 21.44 -9.45
N SER A 59 4.98 21.05 -9.76
CA SER A 59 5.68 21.45 -10.98
C SER A 59 6.42 20.29 -11.63
N ALA A 60 6.53 20.33 -12.96
CA ALA A 60 7.32 19.37 -13.72
C ALA A 60 8.81 19.40 -13.34
N SER A 61 9.35 20.59 -13.04
CA SER A 61 10.73 20.75 -12.57
C SER A 61 10.98 20.02 -11.26
N SER A 62 10.02 20.09 -10.32
CA SER A 62 10.08 19.36 -9.06
C SER A 62 10.01 17.86 -9.25
N LEU A 63 9.19 17.38 -10.20
CA LEU A 63 9.12 15.97 -10.56
C LEU A 63 10.48 15.46 -11.06
N ILE A 64 11.06 16.17 -12.03
CA ILE A 64 12.36 15.80 -12.62
C ILE A 64 13.45 15.82 -11.55
N ALA A 65 13.51 16.89 -10.73
CA ALA A 65 14.48 16.99 -9.66
C ALA A 65 14.36 15.83 -8.65
N TYR A 66 13.14 15.44 -8.31
CA TYR A 66 12.89 14.33 -7.40
C TYR A 66 13.32 12.99 -8.01
N VAL A 67 12.93 12.72 -9.26
CA VAL A 67 13.32 11.49 -9.95
C VAL A 67 14.83 11.41 -10.12
N VAL A 68 15.48 12.47 -10.59
CA VAL A 68 16.95 12.50 -10.78
C VAL A 68 17.69 12.27 -9.47
N ARG A 69 17.16 12.76 -8.35
CA ARG A 69 17.79 12.60 -7.03
C ARG A 69 17.74 11.17 -6.50
N PHE A 70 16.66 10.45 -6.78
CA PHE A 70 16.38 9.14 -6.17
C PHE A 70 16.29 7.99 -7.19
N LYS A 71 16.62 8.24 -8.45
CA LYS A 71 16.56 7.20 -9.49
C LYS A 71 17.56 6.09 -9.23
N ASP A 72 17.13 4.89 -9.57
CA ASP A 72 17.93 3.69 -9.74
C ASP A 72 17.54 2.99 -11.06
N ASP A 73 18.07 1.79 -11.31
CA ASP A 73 17.76 1.00 -12.51
C ASP A 73 16.29 0.54 -12.58
N ARG A 74 15.53 0.71 -11.50
CA ARG A 74 14.12 0.32 -11.36
C ARG A 74 13.17 1.50 -11.45
N SER A 75 13.67 2.68 -11.77
CA SER A 75 12.84 3.88 -11.80
C SER A 75 12.13 4.03 -13.15
N VAL A 76 10.79 4.11 -13.12
CA VAL A 76 9.95 4.25 -14.31
C VAL A 76 9.00 5.43 -14.15
N ILE A 77 8.82 6.20 -15.23
CA ILE A 77 7.84 7.29 -15.28
C ILE A 77 6.69 6.85 -16.17
N PHE A 78 5.48 6.93 -15.63
CA PHE A 78 4.23 6.71 -16.34
C PHE A 78 3.56 8.05 -16.63
N ALA A 79 3.03 8.20 -17.83
CA ALA A 79 2.21 9.33 -18.23
C ALA A 79 0.77 8.85 -18.39
N ASP A 80 -0.13 9.42 -17.61
CA ASP A 80 -1.58 9.28 -17.75
C ASP A 80 -2.10 10.49 -18.54
N THR A 81 -2.44 10.22 -19.80
CA THR A 81 -2.93 11.23 -20.74
C THR A 81 -4.40 11.60 -20.51
N GLU A 82 -5.18 10.74 -19.85
CA GLU A 82 -6.59 11.01 -19.57
C GLU A 82 -6.73 11.98 -18.40
N ASN A 83 -5.96 11.77 -17.34
CA ASN A 83 -6.00 12.59 -16.12
C ASN A 83 -4.92 13.69 -16.09
N THR A 84 -4.16 13.88 -17.17
CA THR A 84 -3.05 14.85 -17.26
C THR A 84 -2.06 14.71 -16.10
N ARG A 85 -1.70 13.48 -15.76
CA ARG A 85 -0.87 13.15 -14.59
C ARG A 85 0.40 12.44 -15.01
N PHE A 86 1.50 12.79 -14.39
CA PHE A 86 2.74 12.03 -14.47
C PHE A 86 3.02 11.36 -13.13
N ARG A 87 3.34 10.07 -13.16
CA ARG A 87 3.68 9.30 -11.96
C ARG A 87 5.03 8.63 -12.14
N GLY A 88 6.01 9.05 -11.35
CA GLY A 88 7.28 8.34 -11.20
C GLY A 88 7.16 7.28 -10.11
N VAL A 89 7.52 6.04 -10.44
CA VAL A 89 7.69 4.95 -9.47
C VAL A 89 9.18 4.64 -9.44
N LEU A 90 9.81 4.85 -8.28
CA LEU A 90 11.27 4.74 -8.15
C LEU A 90 11.68 3.31 -7.79
N ASP A 91 10.82 2.55 -7.13
CA ASP A 91 11.06 1.17 -6.71
C ASP A 91 10.24 0.17 -7.54
N TYR A 92 10.24 0.33 -8.87
CA TYR A 92 9.48 -0.54 -9.76
C TYR A 92 10.10 -1.95 -9.86
N HIS A 93 9.36 -2.85 -10.51
CA HIS A 93 9.84 -4.19 -10.83
C HIS A 93 11.04 -4.12 -11.77
N LEU A 94 12.14 -4.79 -11.43
CA LEU A 94 13.34 -4.86 -12.27
C LEU A 94 13.12 -5.81 -13.47
N ASP A 95 12.40 -6.91 -13.24
CA ASP A 95 11.97 -7.88 -14.23
C ASP A 95 10.62 -8.51 -13.83
N GLY A 96 10.08 -9.39 -14.69
CA GLY A 96 8.82 -10.10 -14.42
C GLY A 96 8.89 -11.13 -13.29
N ASN A 97 10.08 -11.45 -12.77
CA ASN A 97 10.29 -12.46 -11.75
C ASN A 97 10.61 -11.87 -10.37
N THR A 98 10.87 -10.57 -10.30
CA THR A 98 11.27 -9.85 -9.09
C THR A 98 10.20 -8.83 -8.71
N PRO A 99 9.08 -9.26 -8.12
CA PRO A 99 8.05 -8.35 -7.66
C PRO A 99 8.60 -7.43 -6.55
N PHE A 100 8.25 -6.15 -6.63
CA PHE A 100 8.58 -5.11 -5.65
C PHE A 100 7.28 -4.43 -5.22
N LYS A 101 7.30 -3.82 -4.04
CA LYS A 101 6.09 -3.31 -3.40
C LYS A 101 5.63 -1.94 -3.92
N ASN A 102 6.39 -1.28 -4.81
CA ASN A 102 6.05 0.00 -5.46
C ASN A 102 5.62 1.12 -4.47
N THR A 103 6.34 1.28 -3.37
CA THR A 103 5.98 2.19 -2.27
C THR A 103 6.64 3.56 -2.35
N HIS A 104 7.64 3.75 -3.21
CA HIS A 104 8.33 5.02 -3.40
C HIS A 104 7.87 5.67 -4.69
N THR A 105 6.91 6.58 -4.58
CA THR A 105 6.28 7.21 -5.73
C THR A 105 6.29 8.73 -5.65
N VAL A 106 6.33 9.36 -6.83
CA VAL A 106 6.18 10.79 -7.00
C VAL A 106 5.12 11.06 -8.06
N THR A 107 4.15 11.92 -7.75
CA THR A 107 3.04 12.25 -8.64
C THR A 107 3.06 13.73 -8.94
N TYR A 108 2.95 14.09 -10.21
CA TYR A 108 2.72 15.44 -10.68
C TYR A 108 1.36 15.47 -11.38
N ASP A 109 0.41 16.16 -10.77
CA ASP A 109 -0.86 16.49 -11.40
C ASP A 109 -0.67 17.80 -12.19
N CYS A 110 -0.71 17.72 -13.52
CA CYS A 110 -0.55 18.90 -14.36
C CYS A 110 -1.85 19.72 -14.30
N PRO A 111 -1.86 20.91 -13.66
CA PRO A 111 -3.08 21.70 -13.62
C PRO A 111 -3.39 22.23 -15.02
N HIS A 112 -4.67 22.18 -15.40
CA HIS A 112 -5.14 22.93 -16.56
C HIS A 112 -4.90 24.43 -16.35
N SER A 113 -4.60 25.15 -17.43
CA SER A 113 -4.47 26.60 -17.39
C SER A 113 -5.81 27.24 -17.02
N GLU A 114 -5.77 28.44 -16.43
CA GLU A 114 -6.99 29.15 -16.02
C GLU A 114 -7.86 29.49 -17.24
N GLU A 115 -7.25 29.78 -18.38
CA GLU A 115 -7.96 30.02 -19.65
C GLU A 115 -8.64 28.75 -20.15
N TRP A 116 -7.98 27.59 -20.04
CA TRP A 116 -8.57 26.30 -20.41
C TRP A 116 -9.74 25.94 -19.50
N LYS A 117 -9.61 26.18 -18.19
CA LYS A 117 -10.72 26.00 -17.23
C LYS A 117 -11.89 26.92 -17.58
N ALA A 118 -11.62 28.20 -17.86
CA ALA A 118 -12.65 29.16 -18.26
C ALA A 118 -13.34 28.73 -19.55
N PHE A 119 -12.58 28.31 -20.57
CA PHE A 119 -13.14 27.80 -21.83
C PHE A 119 -14.01 26.56 -21.59
N THR A 120 -13.51 25.57 -20.86
CA THR A 120 -14.25 24.33 -20.54
C THR A 120 -15.50 24.60 -19.72
N GLN A 121 -15.48 25.63 -18.86
CA GLN A 121 -16.63 26.02 -18.04
C GLN A 121 -17.80 26.57 -18.89
N TYR A 122 -17.52 27.20 -20.03
CA TYR A 122 -18.54 27.75 -20.92
C TYR A 122 -18.76 26.90 -22.19
N ASP A 123 -17.95 25.86 -22.40
CA ASP A 123 -18.17 24.90 -23.48
C ASP A 123 -19.57 24.29 -23.38
N LYS A 124 -20.27 24.24 -24.52
CA LYS A 124 -21.67 23.78 -24.66
C LYS A 124 -22.72 24.55 -23.85
N LYS A 125 -22.41 25.71 -23.28
CA LYS A 125 -23.42 26.57 -22.64
C LYS A 125 -23.97 27.60 -23.63
N SER A 126 -25.29 27.62 -23.82
CA SER A 126 -25.94 28.70 -24.54
C SER A 126 -25.73 30.02 -23.82
N MET A 127 -25.11 30.98 -24.49
CA MET A 127 -25.00 32.36 -24.01
C MET A 127 -26.02 33.22 -24.73
N ASN A 128 -26.77 34.02 -23.99
CA ASN A 128 -27.68 34.99 -24.57
C ASN A 128 -26.85 36.18 -25.08
N GLN A 129 -26.99 36.49 -26.36
CA GLN A 129 -26.45 37.70 -26.95
C GLN A 129 -27.43 38.84 -26.67
N VAL A 130 -26.91 39.93 -26.10
CA VAL A 130 -27.67 41.16 -25.84
C VAL A 130 -27.63 42.04 -27.09
#